data_AF-A0A061SH19-F1
#
_entry.id   AF-A0A061SH19-F1
#
_cell.length_a   1.000
_cell.length_b   1.000
_cell.length_c   1.000
_cell.angle_alpha   90.00
_cell.angle_beta   90.00
_cell.angle_gamma   90.00
#
_symmetry.space_group_name_H-M   'P 1'
#
loop_
_entity.id
_entity.type
_entity.pdbx_description
1 polymer ?
#
loop_
_entity_poly.entity_id
_entity_poly.type
_entity_poly.pdbx_seq_one_letter_code
_entity_poly.pdbx_strand_id
1 'polypeptide(L)'
;MYDLSSFPGNIHWAAVWKQAANFLALFFVVAFGSCMDIAAIQAECPFELDFDRELELIGAANGLCGAVGAGFTGSYIFSQTLFNFRWGAWGRAVGAVVASGEILLFLAPVSVNEYIPNFFFGGLMFWFGVDIAYDWLVVALGKVRLVEYALIWVSFVAVLLLGLEAGIGLGTLLAALQFTWEYARLSSSCVSAGSALSSQMRTYDQRSVLRALQKNIVVVPLSGYIFFGSALRLSSELKQLAESLSASRAQAQGSEGAPPAAEGTSQPMHLPKQRTAAEQLRPLAPSFMILDFGSVHGFDASSAQAFSGVKRKLSALGIDLIVCNVPKHATYITRLLTANRVIAPGSDTPALFESLDDGLRYCEGRVLQVAMDAGLCHPPVSEMSLTQALESHLGAPAAADLPPGLDLAAAAAQILPFLGVHELSEGEVLFQRGEPGDRLYIIQSGEVMCEALRPEPGPQHPRFLEFGPGSLLGDTDFFLQQPRSFKAWCSTAPCRLWTLTGGALAAVLESSPGLAVVIQAVALRSQCMGALHSAAALEPLHLP
;
A
#
# COMPACT_ATOMS: atom_id res chain seq x y z
N MET A 1 17.35 46.62 -53.12
CA MET A 1 16.47 45.49 -53.44
C MET A 1 17.38 44.26 -53.52
N TYR A 2 17.33 43.38 -52.53
CA TYR A 2 18.17 42.17 -52.53
C TYR A 2 17.61 41.18 -53.55
N ASP A 3 18.44 40.77 -54.50
CA ASP A 3 18.07 39.84 -55.57
C ASP A 3 18.16 38.40 -55.03
N LEU A 4 17.02 37.70 -55.00
CA LEU A 4 16.90 36.30 -54.53
C LEU A 4 17.79 35.33 -55.31
N SER A 5 18.27 35.69 -56.49
CA SER A 5 19.21 34.89 -57.29
C SER A 5 20.66 34.86 -56.73
N SER A 6 20.99 35.74 -55.79
CA SER A 6 22.31 35.80 -55.14
C SER A 6 22.48 34.88 -53.91
N PHE A 7 21.43 34.14 -53.55
CA PHE A 7 21.33 33.38 -52.30
C PHE A 7 22.35 32.24 -52.10
N PRO A 8 22.71 31.39 -53.09
CA PRO A 8 23.49 30.19 -52.78
C PRO A 8 24.95 30.47 -52.34
N GLY A 9 25.51 31.61 -52.74
CA GLY A 9 26.92 31.95 -52.50
C GLY A 9 27.20 32.80 -51.25
N ASN A 10 26.17 33.37 -50.62
CA ASN A 10 26.30 34.34 -49.53
C ASN A 10 25.76 33.85 -48.17
N ILE A 11 25.43 32.56 -48.05
CA ILE A 11 24.97 31.98 -46.77
C ILE A 11 26.17 31.68 -45.87
N HIS A 12 26.29 32.44 -44.78
CA HIS A 12 27.28 32.20 -43.74
C HIS A 12 26.87 31.04 -42.81
N TRP A 13 27.06 29.80 -43.26
CA TRP A 13 26.73 28.59 -42.48
C TRP A 13 27.39 28.54 -41.09
N ALA A 14 28.57 29.13 -40.94
CA ALA A 14 29.25 29.24 -39.65
C ALA A 14 28.49 30.14 -38.65
N ALA A 15 27.68 31.10 -39.12
CA ALA A 15 26.82 31.90 -38.27
C ALA A 15 25.64 31.06 -37.74
N VAL A 16 25.05 30.18 -38.55
CA VAL A 16 23.95 29.30 -38.11
C VAL A 16 24.35 28.49 -36.87
N TRP A 17 25.55 27.92 -36.85
CA TRP A 17 26.04 27.15 -35.71
C TRP A 17 26.29 28.00 -34.45
N LYS A 18 26.64 29.28 -34.60
CA LYS A 18 26.78 30.20 -33.47
C LYS A 18 25.45 30.52 -32.80
N GLN A 19 24.34 30.35 -33.50
CA GLN A 19 22.97 30.58 -33.03
C GLN A 19 22.25 29.30 -32.57
N ALA A 20 22.92 28.15 -32.60
CA ALA A 20 22.30 26.86 -32.26
C ALA A 20 21.68 26.84 -30.86
N ALA A 21 22.35 27.45 -29.87
CA ALA A 21 21.83 27.57 -28.50
C ALA A 21 20.55 28.42 -28.46
N ASN A 22 20.54 29.57 -29.13
CA ASN A 22 19.39 30.45 -29.23
C ASN A 22 18.21 29.76 -29.92
N PHE A 23 18.46 28.97 -30.99
CA PHE A 23 17.41 28.19 -31.65
C PHE A 23 16.82 27.12 -30.74
N LEU A 24 17.66 26.43 -29.96
CA LEU A 24 17.19 25.43 -29.00
C LEU A 24 16.36 26.09 -27.89
N ALA A 25 16.81 27.22 -27.34
CA ALA A 25 16.08 27.97 -26.33
C ALA A 25 14.74 28.49 -26.87
N LEU A 26 14.74 29.06 -28.08
CA LEU A 26 13.52 29.52 -28.74
C LEU A 26 12.55 28.38 -29.00
N PHE A 27 13.05 27.21 -29.44
CA PHE A 27 12.22 26.01 -29.60
C PHE A 27 11.54 25.62 -28.29
N PHE A 28 12.28 25.56 -27.18
CA PHE A 28 11.69 25.22 -25.87
C PHE A 28 10.67 26.26 -25.41
N VAL A 29 10.97 27.56 -25.56
CA VAL A 29 10.04 28.63 -25.17
C VAL A 29 8.76 28.57 -25.99
N VAL A 30 8.86 28.41 -27.31
CA VAL A 30 7.69 28.35 -28.19
C VAL A 30 6.91 27.06 -27.96
N ALA A 31 7.57 25.89 -27.88
CA ALA A 31 6.90 24.63 -27.66
C ALA A 31 6.19 24.60 -26.30
N PHE A 32 6.87 24.98 -25.22
CA PHE A 32 6.28 25.00 -23.89
C PHE A 32 5.18 26.05 -23.75
N GLY A 33 5.40 27.26 -24.29
CA GLY A 33 4.38 28.30 -24.35
C GLY A 33 3.13 27.81 -25.09
N SER A 34 3.33 27.19 -26.25
CA SER A 34 2.24 26.60 -27.04
C SER A 34 1.47 25.51 -26.30
N CYS A 35 2.15 24.62 -25.57
CA CYS A 35 1.50 23.62 -24.74
C CYS A 35 0.58 24.27 -23.69
N MET A 36 1.04 25.34 -23.04
CA MET A 36 0.25 26.08 -22.06
C MET A 36 -0.92 26.80 -22.71
N ASP A 37 -0.73 27.41 -23.89
CA ASP A 37 -1.80 28.06 -24.64
C ASP A 37 -2.89 27.06 -25.05
N ILE A 38 -2.50 25.88 -25.54
CA ILE A 38 -3.44 24.79 -25.88
C ILE A 38 -4.19 24.33 -24.63
N ALA A 39 -3.49 24.15 -23.49
CA ALA A 39 -4.11 23.77 -22.23
C ALA A 39 -5.11 24.84 -21.72
N ALA A 40 -4.76 26.12 -21.85
CA ALA A 40 -5.64 27.23 -21.47
C ALA A 40 -6.87 27.31 -22.39
N ILE A 41 -6.70 27.12 -23.70
CA ILE A 41 -7.81 27.04 -24.65
C ILE A 41 -8.70 25.84 -24.29
N GLN A 42 -8.14 24.66 -24.06
CA GLN A 42 -8.88 23.45 -23.67
C GLN A 42 -9.72 23.67 -22.41
N ALA A 43 -9.21 24.40 -21.41
CA ALA A 43 -9.90 24.63 -20.15
C ALA A 43 -11.23 25.39 -20.31
N GLU A 44 -11.35 26.23 -21.34
CA GLU A 44 -12.57 27.00 -21.63
C GLU A 44 -13.29 26.52 -22.91
N CYS A 45 -12.70 25.58 -23.65
CA CYS A 45 -13.26 25.01 -24.87
C CYS A 45 -14.29 23.91 -24.56
N PRO A 46 -15.45 23.87 -25.24
CA PRO A 46 -16.47 22.85 -25.00
C PRO A 46 -16.16 21.46 -25.60
N PHE A 47 -15.03 21.30 -26.31
CA PHE A 47 -14.61 20.03 -26.92
C PHE A 47 -13.16 19.70 -26.58
N GLU A 48 -12.80 18.42 -26.65
CA GLU A 48 -11.44 17.93 -26.43
C GLU A 48 -10.55 18.22 -27.65
N LEU A 49 -9.38 18.78 -27.38
CA LEU A 49 -8.30 19.06 -28.31
C LEU A 49 -7.28 17.93 -28.25
N ASP A 50 -6.75 17.58 -29.41
CA ASP A 50 -5.61 16.67 -29.53
C ASP A 50 -4.32 17.50 -29.44
N PHE A 51 -3.65 17.44 -28.29
CA PHE A 51 -2.47 18.25 -27.99
C PHE A 51 -1.32 17.99 -28.96
N ASP A 52 -1.09 16.72 -29.32
CA ASP A 52 -0.01 16.34 -30.23
C ASP A 52 -0.28 16.91 -31.62
N ARG A 53 -1.52 16.78 -32.10
CA ARG A 53 -1.93 17.34 -33.40
C ARG A 53 -1.84 18.86 -33.45
N GLU A 54 -2.23 19.55 -32.38
CA GLU A 54 -2.14 21.01 -32.31
C GLU A 54 -0.68 21.49 -32.30
N LEU A 55 0.21 20.80 -31.56
CA LEU A 55 1.64 21.08 -31.56
C LEU A 55 2.29 20.80 -32.92
N GLU A 56 1.92 19.70 -33.59
CA GLU A 56 2.36 19.40 -34.96
C GLU A 56 1.95 20.52 -35.93
N LEU A 57 0.72 21.04 -35.81
CA LEU A 57 0.23 22.13 -36.65
C LEU A 57 1.04 23.41 -36.45
N ILE A 58 1.34 23.78 -35.19
CA ILE A 58 2.19 24.94 -34.86
C ILE A 58 3.60 24.75 -35.43
N GLY A 59 4.17 23.54 -35.31
CA GLY A 59 5.46 23.20 -35.89
C GLY A 59 5.47 23.35 -37.42
N ALA A 60 4.45 22.83 -38.10
CA ALA A 60 4.29 22.95 -39.54
C ALA A 60 4.11 24.40 -40.00
N ALA A 61 3.31 25.20 -39.27
CA ALA A 61 3.09 26.62 -39.56
C ALA A 61 4.38 27.44 -39.42
N ASN A 62 5.15 27.21 -38.35
CA ASN A 62 6.47 27.83 -38.15
C ASN A 62 7.48 27.38 -39.22
N GLY A 63 7.46 26.11 -39.60
CA GLY A 63 8.29 25.59 -40.70
C GLY A 63 7.98 26.26 -42.04
N LEU A 64 6.69 26.47 -42.36
CA LEU A 64 6.25 27.18 -43.56
C LEU A 64 6.67 28.65 -43.51
N CYS A 65 6.49 29.33 -42.38
CA CYS A 65 6.93 30.71 -42.16
C CYS A 65 8.44 30.87 -42.40
N GLY A 66 9.24 29.93 -41.89
CA GLY A 66 10.68 29.86 -42.13
C GLY A 66 11.03 29.64 -43.60
N ALA A 67 10.34 28.73 -44.28
CA ALA A 67 10.57 28.41 -45.70
C ALA A 67 10.27 29.59 -46.64
N VAL A 68 9.27 30.42 -46.31
CA VAL A 68 8.92 31.63 -47.07
C VAL A 68 9.87 32.80 -46.75
N GLY A 69 10.76 32.65 -45.77
CA GLY A 69 11.76 33.67 -45.41
C GLY A 69 11.22 34.80 -44.53
N ALA A 70 10.02 34.63 -43.94
CA ALA A 70 9.44 35.62 -43.03
C ALA A 70 10.17 35.66 -41.68
N GLY A 71 10.76 34.54 -41.25
CA GLY A 71 11.77 34.50 -40.17
C GLY A 71 11.26 34.68 -38.73
N PHE A 72 9.95 34.80 -38.52
CA PHE A 72 9.34 34.92 -37.19
C PHE A 72 8.71 33.60 -36.74
N THR A 73 8.71 33.36 -35.43
CA THR A 73 7.98 32.24 -34.81
C THR A 73 6.66 32.73 -34.27
N GLY A 74 5.65 31.87 -34.30
CA GLY A 74 4.30 32.15 -33.81
C GLY A 74 3.70 30.94 -33.09
N SER A 75 2.70 31.23 -32.26
CA SER A 75 1.84 30.25 -31.61
C SER A 75 0.43 30.83 -31.48
N TYR A 76 -0.46 30.11 -30.79
CA TYR A 76 -1.79 30.58 -30.49
C TYR A 76 -1.77 31.79 -29.57
N ILE A 77 -2.63 32.77 -29.86
CA ILE A 77 -2.94 33.85 -28.93
C ILE A 77 -4.19 33.42 -28.16
N PHE A 78 -3.99 32.70 -27.04
CA PHE A 78 -5.09 32.05 -26.32
C PHE A 78 -6.23 33.03 -25.97
N SER A 79 -5.88 34.27 -25.60
CA SER A 79 -6.86 35.31 -25.23
C SER A 79 -7.77 35.73 -26.38
N GLN A 80 -7.25 35.82 -27.61
CA GLN A 80 -8.03 36.14 -28.80
C GLN A 80 -8.87 34.94 -29.26
N THR A 81 -8.32 33.73 -29.21
CA THR A 81 -9.06 32.50 -29.51
C THR A 81 -10.26 32.36 -28.58
N LEU A 82 -10.05 32.58 -27.28
CA LEU A 82 -11.11 32.54 -26.29
C LEU A 82 -12.16 33.64 -26.48
N PHE A 83 -11.72 34.86 -26.82
CA PHE A 83 -12.64 35.94 -27.16
C PHE A 83 -13.56 35.57 -28.31
N ASN A 84 -13.03 34.96 -29.38
CA ASN A 84 -13.82 34.47 -30.51
C ASN A 84 -14.78 33.35 -30.10
N PHE A 85 -14.36 32.44 -29.21
CA PHE A 85 -15.22 31.39 -28.67
C PHE A 85 -16.42 31.92 -27.92
N ARG A 86 -16.22 32.94 -27.06
CA ARG A 86 -17.29 33.62 -26.32
C ARG A 86 -18.32 34.30 -27.23
N TRP A 87 -17.93 34.65 -28.45
CA TRP A 87 -18.79 35.24 -29.47
C TRP A 87 -19.42 34.22 -30.44
N GLY A 88 -19.26 32.93 -30.20
CA GLY A 88 -19.84 31.89 -31.06
C GLY A 88 -19.05 31.62 -32.36
N ALA A 89 -17.85 32.21 -32.51
CA ALA A 89 -17.06 32.13 -33.73
C ALA A 89 -15.99 31.03 -33.62
N TRP A 90 -16.36 29.80 -33.96
CA TRP A 90 -15.51 28.60 -33.73
C TRP A 90 -14.93 27.98 -35.02
N GLY A 91 -15.30 28.52 -36.19
CA GLY A 91 -14.92 27.95 -37.47
C GLY A 91 -13.54 28.38 -37.96
N ARG A 92 -12.93 27.57 -38.83
CA ARG A 92 -11.66 27.90 -39.53
C ARG A 92 -11.73 29.21 -40.34
N ALA A 93 -12.94 29.64 -40.69
CA ALA A 93 -13.20 30.91 -41.35
C ALA A 93 -12.68 32.11 -40.54
N VAL A 94 -12.69 32.04 -39.20
CA VAL A 94 -12.17 33.12 -38.33
C VAL A 94 -10.70 33.41 -38.65
N GLY A 95 -9.87 32.36 -38.70
CA GLY A 95 -8.46 32.51 -39.07
C GLY A 95 -8.27 33.06 -40.49
N ALA A 96 -9.11 32.63 -41.44
CA ALA A 96 -9.07 33.16 -42.81
C ALA A 96 -9.46 34.64 -42.89
N VAL A 97 -10.43 35.09 -42.10
CA VAL A 97 -10.82 36.51 -42.03
C VAL A 97 -9.70 37.34 -41.41
N VAL A 98 -9.10 36.88 -40.31
CA VAL A 98 -7.96 37.56 -39.67
C VAL A 98 -6.79 37.68 -40.64
N ALA A 99 -6.38 36.57 -41.28
CA ALA A 99 -5.29 36.56 -42.25
C ALA A 99 -5.59 37.47 -43.46
N SER A 100 -6.82 37.46 -43.96
CA SER A 100 -7.23 38.36 -45.05
C SER A 100 -7.16 39.83 -44.63
N GLY A 101 -7.59 40.15 -43.41
CA GLY A 101 -7.49 41.50 -42.84
C GLY A 101 -6.05 41.99 -42.70
N GLU A 102 -5.15 41.12 -42.23
CA GLU A 102 -3.71 41.42 -42.13
C GLU A 102 -3.08 41.62 -43.52
N ILE A 103 -3.41 40.78 -44.49
CA ILE A 103 -2.95 40.93 -45.88
C ILE A 103 -3.47 42.24 -46.49
N LEU A 104 -4.75 42.56 -46.29
CA LEU A 104 -5.33 43.81 -46.79
C LEU A 104 -4.69 45.04 -46.15
N LEU A 105 -4.39 44.98 -44.85
CA LEU A 105 -3.68 46.03 -44.14
C LEU A 105 -2.24 46.18 -44.66
N PHE A 106 -1.56 45.06 -44.95
CA PHE A 106 -0.22 45.06 -45.53
C PHE A 106 -0.20 45.63 -46.96
N LEU A 107 -1.21 45.32 -47.77
CA LEU A 107 -1.38 45.83 -49.13
C LEU A 107 -1.92 47.27 -49.17
N ALA A 108 -2.30 47.84 -48.03
CA ALA A 108 -2.82 49.19 -47.98
C ALA A 108 -1.75 50.19 -48.48
N PRO A 109 -2.13 51.16 -49.32
CA PRO A 109 -1.18 52.13 -49.88
C PRO A 109 -0.65 53.13 -48.84
N VAL A 110 -1.20 53.10 -47.62
CA VAL A 110 -0.84 53.99 -46.52
C VAL A 110 -0.34 53.15 -45.35
N SER A 111 0.86 53.45 -44.87
CA SER A 111 1.40 52.83 -43.66
C SER A 111 0.71 53.41 -42.44
N VAL A 112 -0.20 52.64 -41.82
CA VAL A 112 -0.85 53.04 -40.56
C VAL A 112 0.19 53.30 -39.46
N ASN A 113 1.33 52.61 -39.51
CA ASN A 113 2.42 52.76 -38.56
C ASN A 113 3.03 54.18 -38.55
N GLU A 114 2.95 54.93 -39.66
CA GLU A 114 3.44 56.33 -39.72
C GLU A 114 2.58 57.30 -38.90
N TYR A 115 1.34 56.94 -38.61
CA TYR A 115 0.39 57.77 -37.87
C TYR A 115 0.30 57.40 -36.38
N ILE A 116 0.87 56.26 -35.98
CA ILE A 116 0.84 55.81 -34.59
C ILE A 116 2.05 56.40 -33.85
N PRO A 117 1.84 57.19 -32.77
CA PRO A 117 2.95 57.73 -32.01
C PRO A 117 3.78 56.64 -31.33
N ASN A 118 5.12 56.77 -31.36
CA ASN A 118 6.03 55.80 -30.73
C ASN A 118 5.78 55.56 -29.23
N PHE A 119 5.26 56.55 -28.50
CA PHE A 119 4.93 56.39 -27.08
C PHE A 119 3.84 55.34 -26.85
N PHE A 120 2.99 55.07 -27.84
CA PHE A 120 1.95 54.05 -27.75
C PHE A 120 2.55 52.65 -27.59
N PHE A 121 3.52 52.30 -28.45
CA PHE A 121 4.22 51.01 -28.37
C PHE A 121 5.01 50.86 -27.06
N GLY A 122 5.69 51.93 -26.63
CA GLY A 122 6.41 51.94 -25.35
C GLY A 122 5.47 51.78 -24.16
N GLY A 123 4.32 52.45 -24.16
CA GLY A 123 3.31 52.34 -23.12
C GLY A 123 2.68 50.95 -23.05
N LEU A 124 2.38 50.34 -24.20
CA LEU A 124 1.84 48.98 -24.28
C LEU A 124 2.85 47.95 -23.75
N MET A 125 4.12 48.06 -24.15
CA MET A 125 5.20 47.18 -23.66
C MET A 125 5.44 47.34 -22.17
N PHE A 126 5.42 48.59 -21.66
CA PHE A 126 5.55 48.84 -20.23
C PHE A 126 4.38 48.27 -19.45
N TRP A 127 3.14 48.45 -19.95
CA TRP A 127 1.96 47.90 -19.32
C TRP A 127 2.00 46.38 -19.24
N PHE A 128 2.28 45.68 -20.35
CA PHE A 128 2.42 44.23 -20.34
C PHE A 128 3.56 43.76 -19.42
N GLY A 129 4.68 44.47 -19.40
CA GLY A 129 5.79 44.15 -18.51
C GLY A 129 5.41 44.24 -17.03
N VAL A 130 4.70 45.30 -16.64
CA VAL A 130 4.22 45.48 -15.26
C VAL A 130 3.15 44.46 -14.89
N ASP A 131 2.20 44.20 -15.79
CA ASP A 131 1.09 43.28 -15.57
C ASP A 131 1.60 41.84 -15.31
N ILE A 132 2.45 41.32 -16.22
CA ILE A 132 3.05 39.99 -16.08
C ILE A 132 3.95 39.92 -14.83
N ALA A 133 4.74 40.96 -14.55
CA ALA A 133 5.59 41.00 -13.37
C ALA A 133 4.78 41.01 -12.06
N TYR A 134 3.67 41.74 -12.02
CA TYR A 134 2.80 41.79 -10.85
C TYR A 134 2.17 40.42 -10.56
N ASP A 135 1.64 39.75 -11.59
CA ASP A 135 1.01 38.44 -11.44
C ASP A 135 1.99 37.38 -10.92
N TRP A 136 3.21 37.33 -11.47
CA TRP A 136 4.18 36.30 -11.12
C TRP A 136 5.06 36.63 -9.89
N LEU A 137 5.41 37.90 -9.66
CA LEU A 137 6.29 38.27 -8.54
C LEU A 137 5.53 38.65 -7.28
N VAL A 138 4.28 39.13 -7.38
CA VAL A 138 3.51 39.59 -6.22
C VAL A 138 2.36 38.63 -5.92
N VAL A 139 1.46 38.41 -6.88
CA VAL A 139 0.24 37.61 -6.66
C VAL A 139 0.57 36.13 -6.40
N ALA A 140 1.65 35.60 -7.00
CA ALA A 140 2.08 34.23 -6.79
C ALA A 140 2.38 33.87 -5.33
N LEU A 141 2.78 34.83 -4.48
CA LEU A 141 3.10 34.58 -3.05
C LEU A 141 1.94 33.94 -2.30
N GLY A 142 0.70 34.27 -2.66
CA GLY A 142 -0.51 33.68 -2.07
C GLY A 142 -1.00 32.39 -2.73
N LYS A 143 -0.37 31.97 -3.84
CA LYS A 143 -0.80 30.84 -4.67
C LYS A 143 0.15 29.64 -4.63
N VAL A 144 1.43 29.86 -4.27
CA VAL A 144 2.47 28.82 -4.29
C VAL A 144 3.18 28.68 -2.94
N ARG A 145 3.91 27.58 -2.74
CA ARG A 145 4.71 27.37 -1.53
C ARG A 145 5.89 28.33 -1.50
N LEU A 146 6.39 28.65 -0.30
CA LEU A 146 7.52 29.57 -0.13
C LEU A 146 8.78 29.16 -0.92
N VAL A 147 9.04 27.85 -1.07
CA VAL A 147 10.19 27.37 -1.84
C VAL A 147 9.99 27.55 -3.35
N GLU A 148 8.78 27.33 -3.84
CA GLU A 148 8.41 27.59 -5.25
C GLU A 148 8.46 29.09 -5.55
N TYR A 149 8.02 29.92 -4.61
CA TYR A 149 8.11 31.38 -4.72
C TYR A 149 9.56 31.87 -4.78
N ALA A 150 10.44 31.31 -3.95
CA ALA A 150 11.88 31.60 -4.02
C ALA A 150 12.47 31.21 -5.38
N LEU A 151 12.05 30.06 -5.94
CA LEU A 151 12.48 29.61 -7.26
C LEU A 151 12.07 30.58 -8.38
N ILE A 152 10.85 31.13 -8.33
CA ILE A 152 10.38 32.16 -9.28
C ILE A 152 11.28 33.40 -9.23
N TRP A 153 11.63 33.88 -8.03
CA TRP A 153 12.53 35.03 -7.90
C TRP A 153 13.95 34.73 -8.40
N VAL A 154 14.48 33.55 -8.09
CA VAL A 154 15.82 33.14 -8.55
C VAL A 154 15.86 33.06 -10.07
N SER A 155 14.85 32.45 -10.71
CA SER A 155 14.80 32.37 -12.17
C SER A 155 14.63 33.76 -12.80
N PHE A 156 13.79 34.62 -12.24
CA PHE A 156 13.60 36.00 -12.71
C PHE A 156 14.91 36.81 -12.66
N VAL A 157 15.59 36.82 -11.51
CA VAL A 157 16.88 37.52 -11.35
C VAL A 157 17.95 36.92 -12.26
N ALA A 158 17.98 35.60 -12.43
CA ALA A 158 18.91 34.94 -13.33
C ALA A 158 18.69 35.35 -14.80
N VAL A 159 17.44 35.47 -15.25
CA VAL A 159 17.12 35.98 -16.59
C VAL A 159 17.60 37.42 -16.76
N LEU A 160 17.43 38.28 -15.75
CA LEU A 160 17.87 39.68 -15.80
C LEU A 160 19.40 39.83 -15.85
N LEU A 161 20.13 39.02 -15.10
CA LEU A 161 21.59 39.15 -14.96
C LEU A 161 22.39 38.33 -15.96
N LEU A 162 21.89 37.13 -16.31
CA LEU A 162 22.62 36.14 -17.12
C LEU A 162 22.02 35.97 -18.52
N GLY A 163 20.89 36.62 -18.79
CA GLY A 163 20.14 36.47 -20.03
C GLY A 163 19.15 35.29 -20.00
N LEU A 164 18.28 35.27 -21.01
CA LEU A 164 17.15 34.33 -21.09
C LEU A 164 17.58 32.86 -21.06
N GLU A 165 18.62 32.51 -21.82
CA GLU A 165 19.08 31.12 -21.98
C GLU A 165 19.60 30.54 -20.65
N ALA A 166 20.52 31.26 -20.00
CA ALA A 166 21.09 30.85 -18.73
C ALA A 166 20.04 30.88 -17.61
N GLY A 167 19.13 31.86 -17.62
CA GLY A 167 18.05 31.96 -16.65
C GLY A 167 17.06 30.78 -16.71
N ILE A 168 16.61 30.40 -17.91
CA ILE A 168 15.73 29.23 -18.10
C ILE A 168 16.45 27.94 -17.71
N GLY A 169 17.71 27.78 -18.11
CA GLY A 169 18.51 26.61 -17.76
C GLY A 169 18.67 26.45 -16.25
N LEU A 170 19.02 27.53 -15.55
CA LEU A 170 19.15 27.53 -14.09
C LEU A 170 17.81 27.28 -13.39
N GLY A 171 16.73 27.93 -13.83
CA GLY A 171 15.39 27.75 -13.28
C GLY A 171 14.92 26.29 -13.39
N THR A 172 15.09 25.68 -14.57
CA THR A 172 14.73 24.27 -14.82
C THR A 172 15.54 23.31 -13.93
N LEU A 173 16.85 23.53 -13.81
CA LEU A 173 17.72 22.71 -12.97
C LEU A 173 17.31 22.78 -11.49
N LEU A 174 17.08 23.98 -10.97
CA LEU A 174 16.67 24.17 -9.58
C LEU A 174 15.27 23.61 -9.31
N ALA A 175 14.34 23.73 -10.25
CA ALA A 175 13.02 23.09 -10.17
C ALA A 175 13.12 21.57 -10.07
N ALA A 176 13.95 20.95 -10.92
CA ALA A 176 14.18 19.50 -10.91
C ALA A 176 14.82 19.01 -9.61
N LEU A 177 15.80 19.76 -9.08
CA LEU A 177 16.43 19.48 -7.79
C LEU A 177 15.41 19.58 -6.64
N GLN A 178 14.57 20.61 -6.65
CA GLN A 178 13.53 20.79 -5.64
C GLN A 178 12.51 19.65 -5.66
N PHE A 179 12.02 19.27 -6.84
CA PHE A 179 11.13 18.13 -7.01
C PHE A 179 11.75 16.84 -6.47
N THR A 180 13.01 16.58 -6.83
CA THR A 180 13.76 15.40 -6.37
C THR A 180 13.89 15.37 -4.84
N TRP A 181 14.17 16.52 -4.23
CA TRP A 181 14.31 16.64 -2.78
C TRP A 181 12.99 16.45 -2.03
N GLU A 182 11.91 17.04 -2.50
CA GLU A 182 10.57 16.88 -1.90
C GLU A 182 10.08 15.45 -2.02
N TYR A 183 10.24 14.84 -3.19
CA TYR A 183 9.90 13.46 -3.43
C TYR A 183 10.66 12.54 -2.45
N ALA A 184 11.97 12.73 -2.28
CA ALA A 184 12.78 11.95 -1.35
C ALA A 184 12.35 12.04 0.12
N ARG A 185 11.67 13.12 0.53
CA ARG A 185 11.15 13.26 1.91
C ARG A 185 9.81 12.55 2.12
N LEU A 186 8.99 12.43 1.08
CA LEU A 186 7.63 11.91 1.17
C LEU A 186 7.55 10.39 0.87
N SER A 187 8.50 9.83 0.13
CA SER A 187 8.40 8.48 -0.44
C SER A 187 8.64 7.29 0.52
N SER A 188 8.72 7.47 1.84
CA SER A 188 8.87 6.33 2.74
C SER A 188 8.21 6.58 4.09
N SER A 189 6.92 6.32 4.17
CA SER A 189 6.27 6.09 5.45
C SER A 189 6.25 4.59 5.68
N CYS A 190 7.14 4.10 6.55
CA CYS A 190 6.90 2.82 7.20
C CYS A 190 5.61 3.00 8.03
N VAL A 191 4.55 2.28 7.69
CA VAL A 191 3.29 2.40 8.44
C VAL A 191 3.45 1.48 9.65
N SER A 192 3.81 2.06 10.80
CA SER A 192 3.83 1.44 12.13
C SER A 192 4.12 -0.07 12.15
N ALA A 193 5.39 -0.45 12.36
CA ALA A 193 5.77 -1.85 12.52
C ALA A 193 4.89 -2.54 13.57
N GLY A 194 4.27 -3.66 13.19
CA GLY A 194 3.20 -4.31 13.91
C GLY A 194 3.41 -5.82 14.07
N SER A 195 2.72 -6.44 15.01
CA SER A 195 2.60 -7.88 15.14
C SER A 195 1.29 -8.26 14.48
N ALA A 196 1.37 -9.05 13.43
CA ALA A 196 0.18 -9.62 12.79
C ALA A 196 0.06 -11.10 13.14
N LEU A 197 -1.14 -11.65 12.94
CA LEU A 197 -1.40 -13.09 12.94
C LEU A 197 -1.92 -13.49 11.56
N SER A 198 -1.60 -14.70 11.13
CA SER A 198 -2.21 -15.27 9.92
C SER A 198 -3.72 -15.48 10.09
N SER A 199 -4.38 -15.70 8.96
CA SER A 199 -5.78 -16.06 8.85
C SER A 199 -6.13 -17.46 9.40
N GLN A 200 -5.12 -18.27 9.72
CA GLN A 200 -5.29 -19.63 10.20
C GLN A 200 -5.79 -19.67 11.65
N MET A 201 -7.01 -20.17 11.85
CA MET A 201 -7.61 -20.40 13.15
C MET A 201 -7.06 -21.69 13.77
N ARG A 202 -6.07 -21.52 14.65
CA ARG A 202 -5.41 -22.60 15.39
C ARG A 202 -6.19 -23.06 16.62
N THR A 203 -5.80 -24.18 17.22
CA THR A 203 -6.37 -24.67 18.47
C THR A 203 -6.08 -23.73 19.65
N TYR A 204 -6.79 -23.92 20.77
CA TYR A 204 -6.66 -23.03 21.95
C TYR A 204 -5.25 -23.02 22.54
N ASP A 205 -4.66 -24.20 22.72
CA ASP A 205 -3.30 -24.39 23.25
C ASP A 205 -2.27 -23.65 22.37
N GLN A 206 -2.32 -23.85 21.06
CA GLN A 206 -1.45 -23.16 20.11
C GLN A 206 -1.66 -21.65 20.12
N ARG A 207 -2.91 -21.16 20.15
CA ARG A 207 -3.19 -19.71 20.23
C ARG A 207 -2.68 -19.08 21.52
N SER A 208 -2.83 -19.78 22.65
CA SER A 208 -2.38 -19.29 23.95
C SER A 208 -0.86 -19.09 24.00
N VAL A 209 -0.12 -20.04 23.43
CA VAL A 209 1.34 -19.98 23.33
C VAL A 209 1.78 -18.98 22.25
N LEU A 210 1.11 -18.98 21.10
CA LEU A 210 1.45 -18.07 20.00
C LEU A 210 1.33 -16.61 20.44
N ARG A 211 0.34 -16.23 21.26
CA ARG A 211 0.26 -14.85 21.80
C ARG A 211 1.46 -14.44 22.65
N ALA A 212 2.03 -15.37 23.41
CA ALA A 212 3.24 -15.10 24.19
C ALA A 212 4.46 -14.92 23.27
N LEU A 213 4.53 -15.73 22.21
CA LEU A 213 5.66 -15.74 21.28
C LEU A 213 5.48 -14.77 20.08
N GLN A 214 4.30 -14.18 19.88
CA GLN A 214 3.98 -13.32 18.73
C GLN A 214 4.91 -12.10 18.65
N LYS A 215 5.41 -11.63 19.80
CA LYS A 215 6.38 -10.52 19.88
C LYS A 215 7.74 -10.84 19.23
N ASN A 216 7.96 -12.07 18.77
CA ASN A 216 9.11 -12.47 17.98
C ASN A 216 8.88 -12.26 16.47
N ILE A 217 7.64 -12.02 16.04
CA ILE A 217 7.28 -11.78 14.65
C ILE A 217 6.89 -10.31 14.49
N VAL A 218 7.64 -9.57 13.67
CA VAL A 218 7.32 -8.18 13.33
C VAL A 218 7.10 -8.04 11.83
N VAL A 219 5.98 -7.42 11.47
CA VAL A 219 5.61 -7.05 10.12
C VAL A 219 5.87 -5.56 9.91
N VAL A 220 6.56 -5.24 8.83
CA VAL A 220 6.84 -3.86 8.42
C VAL A 220 6.24 -3.64 7.02
N PRO A 221 5.07 -2.99 6.92
CA PRO A 221 4.50 -2.64 5.63
C PRO A 221 5.27 -1.49 4.98
N LEU A 222 5.67 -1.71 3.74
CA LEU A 222 6.39 -0.75 2.91
C LEU A 222 5.43 -0.14 1.89
N SER A 223 5.50 1.18 1.72
CA SER A 223 4.65 1.91 0.79
C SER A 223 5.45 2.93 -0.01
N GLY A 224 4.98 3.22 -1.24
CA GLY A 224 5.56 4.25 -2.10
C GLY A 224 6.71 3.75 -2.97
N TYR A 225 7.60 4.66 -3.37
CA TYR A 225 8.76 4.37 -4.21
C TYR A 225 10.03 4.36 -3.36
N ILE A 226 10.71 3.22 -3.30
CA ILE A 226 11.94 3.06 -2.53
C ILE A 226 13.12 3.27 -3.48
N PHE A 227 13.85 4.36 -3.25
CA PHE A 227 15.02 4.74 -4.05
C PHE A 227 16.16 5.17 -3.14
N PHE A 228 17.34 5.44 -3.70
CA PHE A 228 18.57 5.78 -2.98
C PHE A 228 18.36 6.67 -1.74
N GLY A 229 17.57 7.75 -1.85
CA GLY A 229 17.31 8.67 -0.73
C GLY A 229 16.48 8.05 0.41
N SER A 230 15.36 7.40 0.09
CA SER A 230 14.46 6.79 1.07
C SER A 230 15.01 5.48 1.64
N ALA A 231 15.75 4.72 0.84
CA ALA A 231 16.31 3.43 1.23
C ALA A 231 17.30 3.53 2.40
N LEU A 232 18.12 4.59 2.48
CA LEU A 232 19.03 4.77 3.60
C LEU A 232 18.27 4.98 4.91
N ARG A 233 17.25 5.85 4.92
CA ARG A 233 16.41 6.11 6.09
C ARG A 233 15.67 4.85 6.54
N LEU A 234 14.99 4.20 5.60
CA LEU A 234 14.30 2.93 5.86
C LEU A 234 15.26 1.87 6.39
N SER A 235 16.48 1.77 5.85
CA SER A 235 17.49 0.82 6.35
C SER A 235 17.92 1.13 7.79
N SER A 236 17.97 2.40 8.18
CA SER A 236 18.31 2.80 9.56
C SER A 236 17.18 2.48 10.53
N GLU A 237 15.93 2.75 10.14
CA GLU A 237 14.74 2.42 10.92
C GLU A 237 14.59 0.90 11.12
N LEU A 238 14.76 0.11 10.05
CA LEU A 238 14.71 -1.36 10.13
C LEU A 238 15.80 -1.92 11.07
N LYS A 239 17.00 -1.32 11.08
CA LYS A 239 18.08 -1.72 11.98
C LYS A 239 17.77 -1.36 13.44
N GLN A 240 17.19 -0.19 13.70
CA GLN A 240 16.75 0.21 15.04
C GLN A 240 15.63 -0.71 15.54
N LEU A 241 14.66 -1.05 14.68
CA LEU A 241 13.61 -2.03 15.00
C LEU A 241 14.21 -3.40 15.33
N ALA A 242 15.20 -3.86 14.57
CA ALA A 242 15.91 -5.10 14.85
C ALA A 242 16.61 -5.10 16.22
N GLU A 243 17.25 -3.99 16.59
CA GLU A 243 17.91 -3.83 17.89
C GLU A 243 16.88 -3.76 19.04
N SER A 244 15.73 -3.13 18.83
CA SER A 244 14.65 -3.13 19.82
C SER A 244 14.08 -4.53 20.05
N LEU A 245 13.95 -5.34 18.99
CA LEU A 245 13.49 -6.73 19.07
C LEU A 245 14.48 -7.64 19.79
N SER A 246 15.78 -7.51 19.50
CA SER A 246 16.80 -8.28 20.19
C SER A 246 16.91 -7.89 21.67
N ALA A 247 16.79 -6.59 21.99
CA ALA A 247 16.77 -6.11 23.37
C ALA A 247 15.54 -6.61 24.16
N SER A 248 14.34 -6.57 23.56
CA SER A 248 13.12 -7.12 24.17
C SER A 248 13.24 -8.62 24.45
N ARG A 249 13.95 -9.35 23.58
CA ARG A 249 14.23 -10.79 23.76
C ARG A 249 15.21 -11.03 24.90
N ALA A 250 16.29 -10.26 24.97
CA ALA A 250 17.29 -10.37 26.04
C ALA A 250 16.70 -10.04 27.43
N GLN A 251 15.79 -9.05 27.51
CA GLN A 251 15.08 -8.73 28.76
C GLN A 251 14.18 -9.88 29.24
N ALA A 252 13.53 -10.62 28.34
CA ALA A 252 12.75 -11.80 28.70
C ALA A 252 13.63 -12.93 29.29
N GLN A 253 14.91 -12.95 28.93
CA GLN A 253 15.92 -13.88 29.45
C GLN A 253 16.44 -13.48 30.85
N GLY A 254 16.55 -12.18 31.13
CA GLY A 254 17.07 -11.65 32.41
C GLY A 254 16.10 -11.69 33.59
N SER A 255 14.83 -12.03 33.37
CA SER A 255 13.82 -12.12 34.43
C SER A 255 13.93 -13.38 35.30
N GLU A 256 14.95 -14.23 35.11
CA GLU A 256 15.19 -15.44 35.89
C GLU A 256 15.81 -15.19 37.30
N GLY A 257 16.10 -13.93 37.68
CA GLY A 257 16.95 -13.65 38.85
C GLY A 257 16.35 -12.94 40.07
N ALA A 258 15.11 -12.44 40.07
CA ALA A 258 14.58 -11.64 41.17
C ALA A 258 13.24 -12.17 41.70
N PRO A 259 13.11 -12.52 43.00
CA PRO A 259 11.79 -12.67 43.60
C PRO A 259 11.07 -11.31 43.53
N PRO A 260 9.76 -11.27 43.25
CA PRO A 260 9.05 -10.00 43.13
C PRO A 260 9.10 -9.28 44.48
N ALA A 261 9.71 -8.09 44.49
CA ALA A 261 9.65 -7.20 45.64
C ALA A 261 8.18 -6.83 45.88
N ALA A 262 7.74 -7.04 47.12
CA ALA A 262 6.41 -6.71 47.58
C ALA A 262 6.26 -5.19 47.65
N GLU A 263 5.71 -4.57 46.60
CA GLU A 263 5.08 -3.26 46.70
C GLU A 263 3.70 -3.29 46.05
N GLY A 264 2.71 -2.95 46.86
CA GLY A 264 1.31 -3.20 46.59
C GLY A 264 0.72 -2.26 45.56
N THR A 265 0.04 -2.85 44.58
CA THR A 265 -1.31 -2.44 44.13
C THR A 265 -1.84 -3.49 43.16
N SER A 266 -2.98 -4.10 43.50
CA SER A 266 -3.81 -4.97 42.65
C SER A 266 -3.09 -6.01 41.77
N GLN A 267 -2.84 -7.19 42.34
CA GLN A 267 -2.44 -8.39 41.59
C GLN A 267 -3.46 -8.72 40.49
N PRO A 268 -3.05 -8.84 39.21
CA PRO A 268 -3.91 -9.42 38.20
C PRO A 268 -3.95 -10.94 38.37
N MET A 269 -5.18 -11.42 38.63
CA MET A 269 -5.75 -12.74 38.31
C MET A 269 -4.80 -13.70 37.58
N HIS A 270 -4.41 -14.79 38.25
CA HIS A 270 -3.59 -15.91 37.78
C HIS A 270 -3.35 -15.97 36.26
N LEU A 271 -2.17 -15.54 35.78
CA LEU A 271 -1.73 -15.91 34.44
C LEU A 271 -1.65 -17.45 34.36
N PRO A 272 -2.17 -18.09 33.30
CA PRO A 272 -2.06 -19.54 33.14
C PRO A 272 -0.59 -19.98 33.19
N LYS A 273 -0.29 -21.08 33.89
CA LYS A 273 1.07 -21.68 33.95
C LYS A 273 1.71 -21.81 32.56
N GLN A 274 0.89 -22.13 31.55
CA GLN A 274 1.29 -22.22 30.14
C GLN A 274 1.79 -20.89 29.54
N ARG A 275 1.18 -19.74 29.88
CA ARG A 275 1.61 -18.44 29.35
C ARG A 275 2.96 -18.03 29.93
N THR A 276 3.16 -18.27 31.22
CA THR A 276 4.44 -18.00 31.90
C THR A 276 5.55 -18.89 31.34
N ALA A 277 5.27 -20.18 31.11
CA ALA A 277 6.20 -21.11 30.48
C ALA A 277 6.51 -20.73 29.01
N ALA A 278 5.51 -20.26 28.26
CA ALA A 278 5.71 -19.78 26.90
C ALA A 278 6.57 -18.50 26.83
N GLU A 279 6.42 -17.59 27.79
CA GLU A 279 7.27 -16.39 27.88
C GLU A 279 8.74 -16.75 28.16
N GLN A 280 9.00 -17.81 28.93
CA GLN A 280 10.35 -18.34 29.18
C GLN A 280 10.99 -18.94 27.93
N LEU A 281 10.20 -19.50 27.00
CA LEU A 281 10.70 -20.01 25.72
C LEU A 281 10.97 -18.92 24.68
N ARG A 282 10.48 -17.69 24.91
CA ARG A 282 10.59 -16.58 23.97
C ARG A 282 12.03 -16.28 23.50
N PRO A 283 13.07 -16.36 24.35
CA PRO A 283 14.46 -16.14 23.92
C PRO A 283 15.02 -17.26 23.05
N LEU A 284 14.50 -18.48 23.20
CA LEU A 284 14.91 -19.68 22.45
C LEU A 284 14.18 -19.80 21.10
N ALA A 285 12.99 -19.19 20.98
CA ALA A 285 12.18 -19.22 19.77
C ALA A 285 12.76 -18.33 18.64
N PRO A 286 12.62 -18.73 17.37
CA PRO A 286 13.16 -17.99 16.23
C PRO A 286 12.58 -16.58 16.09
N SER A 287 13.47 -15.65 15.69
CA SER A 287 13.24 -14.23 15.36
C SER A 287 12.80 -13.97 13.92
N PHE A 288 11.67 -13.33 13.62
CA PHE A 288 11.30 -13.00 12.24
C PHE A 288 10.96 -11.52 12.03
N MET A 289 11.47 -10.96 10.94
CA MET A 289 11.06 -9.65 10.41
C MET A 289 10.52 -9.83 8.99
N ILE A 290 9.23 -9.53 8.81
CA ILE A 290 8.51 -9.63 7.53
C ILE A 290 8.41 -8.24 6.91
N LEU A 291 8.87 -8.08 5.67
CA LEU A 291 8.70 -6.87 4.88
C LEU A 291 7.59 -7.08 3.86
N ASP A 292 6.52 -6.29 3.95
CA ASP A 292 5.39 -6.34 3.01
C ASP A 292 5.57 -5.30 1.91
N PHE A 293 5.76 -5.76 0.67
CA PHE A 293 5.98 -4.92 -0.51
C PHE A 293 4.68 -4.58 -1.26
N GLY A 294 3.50 -4.92 -0.71
CA GLY A 294 2.21 -4.80 -1.41
C GLY A 294 1.87 -3.41 -1.92
N SER A 295 2.33 -2.36 -1.22
CA SER A 295 2.10 -0.96 -1.59
C SER A 295 3.34 -0.28 -2.18
N VAL A 296 4.34 -1.05 -2.62
CA VAL A 296 5.56 -0.52 -3.24
C VAL A 296 5.36 -0.38 -4.74
N HIS A 297 5.47 0.86 -5.24
CA HIS A 297 5.31 1.18 -6.66
C HIS A 297 6.65 1.18 -7.42
N GLY A 298 7.77 1.30 -6.72
CA GLY A 298 9.06 1.00 -7.34
C GLY A 298 10.24 0.90 -6.40
N PHE A 299 11.33 0.36 -6.95
CA PHE A 299 12.50 -0.12 -6.19
C PHE A 299 13.77 -0.06 -7.05
N ASP A 300 14.79 0.69 -6.63
CA ASP A 300 16.04 0.80 -7.40
C ASP A 300 17.16 -0.16 -6.93
N ALA A 301 18.24 -0.25 -7.72
CA ALA A 301 19.37 -1.12 -7.42
C ALA A 301 20.10 -0.71 -6.12
N SER A 302 20.17 0.59 -5.83
CA SER A 302 20.77 1.09 -4.60
C SER A 302 19.96 0.70 -3.36
N SER A 303 18.63 0.67 -3.47
CA SER A 303 17.74 0.20 -2.41
C SER A 303 17.96 -1.27 -2.11
N ALA A 304 18.12 -2.09 -3.15
CA ALA A 304 18.47 -3.50 -3.00
C ALA A 304 19.79 -3.69 -2.24
N GLN A 305 20.80 -2.85 -2.52
CA GLN A 305 22.08 -2.87 -1.81
C GLN A 305 21.93 -2.45 -0.33
N ALA A 306 21.12 -1.43 -0.04
CA ALA A 306 20.83 -1.01 1.33
C ALA A 306 20.16 -2.13 2.14
N PHE A 307 19.21 -2.85 1.54
CA PHE A 307 18.52 -3.99 2.16
C PHE A 307 19.44 -5.20 2.37
N SER A 308 20.45 -5.38 1.52
CA SER A 308 21.51 -6.38 1.75
C SER A 308 22.29 -6.10 3.04
N GLY A 309 22.52 -4.82 3.34
CA GLY A 309 23.07 -4.37 4.62
C GLY A 309 22.15 -4.66 5.82
N VAL A 310 20.84 -4.46 5.65
CA VAL A 310 19.82 -4.79 6.67
C VAL A 310 19.80 -6.29 6.94
N LYS A 311 19.71 -7.13 5.91
CA LYS A 311 19.73 -8.60 6.05
C LYS A 311 20.94 -9.09 6.83
N ARG A 312 22.13 -8.60 6.51
CA ARG A 312 23.37 -9.01 7.20
C ARG A 312 23.34 -8.66 8.69
N LYS A 313 22.81 -7.49 9.04
CA LYS A 313 22.65 -7.05 10.44
C LYS A 313 21.58 -7.89 11.16
N LEU A 314 20.46 -8.18 10.50
CA LEU A 314 19.41 -9.06 11.04
C LEU A 314 19.95 -10.47 11.30
N SER A 315 20.67 -11.07 10.35
CA SER A 315 21.29 -12.39 10.53
C SER A 315 22.32 -12.39 11.67
N ALA A 316 23.08 -11.30 11.85
CA ALA A 316 24.00 -11.17 12.99
C ALA A 316 23.28 -11.09 14.36
N LEU A 317 22.02 -10.65 14.38
CA LEU A 317 21.16 -10.62 15.56
C LEU A 317 20.30 -11.89 15.72
N GLY A 318 20.45 -12.89 14.85
CA GLY A 318 19.60 -14.09 14.86
C GLY A 318 18.13 -13.79 14.53
N ILE A 319 17.89 -12.84 13.63
CA ILE A 319 16.57 -12.50 13.09
C ILE A 319 16.56 -12.85 11.60
N ASP A 320 15.60 -13.66 11.18
CA ASP A 320 15.40 -14.04 9.79
C ASP A 320 14.53 -12.98 9.09
N LEU A 321 14.98 -12.57 7.89
CA LEU A 321 14.29 -11.60 7.05
C LEU A 321 13.43 -12.31 6.02
N ILE A 322 12.13 -12.00 6.00
CA ILE A 322 11.17 -12.55 5.04
C ILE A 322 10.58 -11.40 4.22
N VAL A 323 10.46 -11.61 2.92
CA VAL A 323 9.83 -10.67 1.99
C VAL A 323 8.48 -11.24 1.54
N CYS A 324 7.43 -10.42 1.58
CA CYS A 324 6.08 -10.81 1.18
C CYS A 324 5.52 -9.83 0.14
N ASN A 325 4.54 -10.31 -0.64
CA ASN A 325 3.64 -9.47 -1.43
C ASN A 325 4.35 -8.57 -2.47
N VAL A 326 5.41 -9.09 -3.11
CA VAL A 326 6.08 -8.37 -4.19
C VAL A 326 5.13 -8.30 -5.40
N PRO A 327 4.79 -7.11 -5.93
CA PRO A 327 3.79 -7.00 -6.98
C PRO A 327 4.16 -7.78 -8.25
N LYS A 328 3.22 -8.57 -8.79
CA LYS A 328 3.46 -9.43 -9.97
C LYS A 328 3.87 -8.66 -11.23
N HIS A 329 3.43 -7.42 -11.37
CA HIS A 329 3.83 -6.53 -12.48
C HIS A 329 5.26 -5.99 -12.32
N ALA A 330 5.82 -6.01 -11.10
CA ALA A 330 7.12 -5.45 -10.74
C ALA A 330 8.19 -6.54 -10.56
N THR A 331 8.28 -7.50 -11.50
CA THR A 331 9.23 -8.63 -11.43
C THR A 331 10.70 -8.21 -11.30
N TYR A 332 11.04 -6.98 -11.73
CA TYR A 332 12.37 -6.40 -11.57
C TYR A 332 12.77 -6.25 -10.09
N ILE A 333 11.82 -6.01 -9.18
CA ILE A 333 12.07 -5.89 -7.73
C ILE A 333 12.63 -7.21 -7.20
N THR A 334 11.98 -8.34 -7.51
CA THR A 334 12.44 -9.67 -7.13
C THR A 334 13.84 -9.96 -7.69
N ARG A 335 14.11 -9.57 -8.94
CA ARG A 335 15.43 -9.72 -9.57
C ARG A 335 16.50 -8.92 -8.82
N LEU A 336 16.22 -7.68 -8.45
CA LEU A 336 17.14 -6.81 -7.71
C LEU A 336 17.42 -7.35 -6.30
N LEU A 337 16.39 -7.78 -5.58
CA LEU A 337 16.52 -8.40 -4.26
C LEU A 337 17.35 -9.69 -4.31
N THR A 338 17.14 -10.50 -5.34
CA THR A 338 17.91 -11.75 -5.57
C THR A 338 19.36 -11.45 -5.91
N ALA A 339 19.61 -10.54 -6.85
CA ALA A 339 20.96 -10.14 -7.26
C ALA A 339 21.78 -9.59 -6.09
N ASN A 340 21.14 -8.89 -5.15
CA ASN A 340 21.78 -8.32 -3.96
C ASN A 340 21.78 -9.26 -2.74
N ARG A 341 21.41 -10.54 -2.95
CA ARG A 341 21.37 -11.61 -1.92
C ARG A 341 20.43 -11.30 -0.74
N VAL A 342 19.48 -10.39 -0.91
CA VAL A 342 18.41 -10.15 0.08
C VAL A 342 17.49 -11.36 0.12
N ILE A 343 17.11 -11.85 -1.05
CA ILE A 343 16.45 -13.15 -1.22
C ILE A 343 17.52 -14.14 -1.69
N ALA A 344 17.68 -15.26 -0.99
CA ALA A 344 18.62 -16.29 -1.37
C ALA A 344 17.82 -17.52 -1.87
N PRO A 345 17.80 -17.81 -3.18
CA PRO A 345 17.21 -19.04 -3.66
C PRO A 345 18.04 -20.23 -3.15
N GLY A 346 17.41 -21.14 -2.41
CA GLY A 346 18.03 -22.37 -1.90
C GLY A 346 18.56 -22.32 -0.46
N SER A 347 18.23 -21.31 0.35
CA SER A 347 18.43 -21.39 1.82
C SER A 347 17.37 -22.29 2.47
N ASP A 348 17.71 -22.93 3.59
CA ASP A 348 16.77 -23.74 4.40
C ASP A 348 15.53 -22.95 4.86
N THR A 349 15.62 -21.61 4.91
CA THR A 349 14.48 -20.72 5.16
C THR A 349 14.03 -20.03 3.85
N PRO A 350 12.75 -20.16 3.46
CA PRO A 350 12.18 -19.41 2.34
C PRO A 350 12.17 -17.91 2.66
N ALA A 351 12.83 -17.12 1.81
CA ALA A 351 12.96 -15.68 1.99
C ALA A 351 11.90 -14.85 1.24
N LEU A 352 11.02 -15.50 0.45
CA LEU A 352 10.00 -14.84 -0.37
C LEU A 352 8.68 -15.60 -0.34
N PHE A 353 7.58 -14.90 -0.07
CA PHE A 353 6.21 -15.42 -0.15
C PHE A 353 5.33 -14.55 -1.05
N GLU A 354 4.34 -15.17 -1.69
CA GLU A 354 3.39 -14.47 -2.56
C GLU A 354 2.46 -13.55 -1.76
N SER A 355 1.99 -14.00 -0.60
CA SER A 355 1.13 -13.22 0.28
C SER A 355 1.77 -12.97 1.65
N LEU A 356 1.30 -11.94 2.34
CA LEU A 356 1.65 -11.70 3.74
C LEU A 356 1.18 -12.86 4.64
N ASP A 357 0.02 -13.44 4.33
CA ASP A 357 -0.59 -14.50 5.13
C ASP A 357 0.24 -15.79 5.10
N ASP A 358 0.79 -16.16 3.94
CA ASP A 358 1.70 -17.30 3.80
C ASP A 358 2.98 -17.13 4.60
N GLY A 359 3.56 -15.91 4.56
CA GLY A 359 4.74 -15.58 5.34
C GLY A 359 4.47 -15.65 6.84
N LEU A 360 3.31 -15.15 7.29
CA LEU A 360 2.88 -15.27 8.68
C LEU A 360 2.66 -16.73 9.09
N ARG A 361 1.96 -17.54 8.28
CA ARG A 361 1.75 -18.97 8.54
C ARG A 361 3.07 -19.71 8.74
N TYR A 362 4.06 -19.44 7.89
CA TYR A 362 5.40 -20.01 8.02
C TYR A 362 6.08 -19.59 9.33
N CYS A 363 6.10 -18.28 9.65
CA CYS A 363 6.72 -17.77 10.86
C CYS A 363 6.09 -18.34 12.13
N GLU A 364 4.76 -18.34 12.19
CA GLU A 364 3.99 -18.86 13.31
C GLU A 364 4.23 -20.35 13.51
N GLY A 365 4.27 -21.14 12.43
CA GLY A 365 4.61 -22.56 12.49
C GLY A 365 6.00 -22.82 13.06
N ARG A 366 7.01 -22.05 12.65
CA ARG A 366 8.38 -22.15 13.16
C ARG A 366 8.50 -21.78 14.64
N VAL A 367 7.78 -20.75 15.07
CA VAL A 367 7.73 -20.33 16.48
C VAL A 367 6.98 -21.37 17.32
N LEU A 368 5.86 -21.89 16.82
CA LEU A 368 5.08 -22.93 17.51
C LEU A 368 5.83 -24.25 17.61
N GLN A 369 6.67 -24.61 16.64
CA GLN A 369 7.48 -25.83 16.70
C GLN A 369 8.32 -25.89 17.98
N VAL A 370 8.92 -24.77 18.39
CA VAL A 370 9.71 -24.69 19.64
C VAL A 370 8.84 -24.96 20.86
N ALA A 371 7.58 -24.48 20.85
CA ALA A 371 6.64 -24.76 21.91
C ALA A 371 6.16 -26.22 21.93
N MET A 372 5.99 -26.84 20.75
CA MET A 372 5.65 -28.25 20.63
C MET A 372 6.79 -29.15 21.13
N ASP A 373 8.04 -28.83 20.75
CA ASP A 373 9.23 -29.56 21.21
C ASP A 373 9.41 -29.46 22.73
N ALA A 374 8.97 -28.34 23.33
CA ALA A 374 8.92 -28.13 24.78
C ALA A 374 7.68 -28.72 25.47
N GLY A 375 6.76 -29.35 24.71
CA GLY A 375 5.53 -29.96 25.23
C GLY A 375 4.47 -28.99 25.74
N LEU A 376 4.50 -27.72 25.31
CA LEU A 376 3.51 -26.70 25.73
C LEU A 376 2.21 -26.73 24.92
N CYS A 377 2.26 -27.24 23.69
CA CYS A 377 1.10 -27.39 22.82
C CYS A 377 1.21 -28.65 21.96
N HIS A 378 0.07 -29.13 21.46
CA HIS A 378 0.01 -30.32 20.64
C HIS A 378 0.31 -30.01 19.15
N PRO A 379 0.91 -30.96 18.42
CA PRO A 379 1.11 -30.81 16.99
C PRO A 379 -0.23 -30.76 16.25
N PRO A 380 -0.32 -30.05 15.11
CA PRO A 380 -1.51 -30.06 14.28
C PRO A 380 -1.81 -31.49 13.82
N VAL A 381 -3.03 -31.96 14.11
CA VAL A 381 -3.51 -33.28 13.70
C VAL A 381 -4.41 -33.14 12.48
N SER A 382 -4.26 -34.05 11.51
CA SER A 382 -5.07 -34.06 10.28
C SER A 382 -6.53 -34.49 10.55
N GLU A 383 -6.73 -35.26 11.60
CA GLU A 383 -8.04 -35.68 12.09
C GLU A 383 -8.03 -35.64 13.62
N MET A 384 -9.08 -35.07 14.19
CA MET A 384 -9.24 -34.95 15.64
C MET A 384 -10.46 -35.76 16.07
N SER A 385 -10.32 -36.61 17.08
CA SER A 385 -11.47 -37.30 17.70
C SER A 385 -12.32 -36.31 18.49
N LEU A 386 -13.61 -36.65 18.73
CA LEU A 386 -14.50 -35.77 19.49
C LEU A 386 -13.95 -35.49 20.90
N THR A 387 -13.35 -36.48 21.56
CA THR A 387 -12.69 -36.31 22.86
C THR A 387 -11.59 -35.26 22.80
N GLN A 388 -10.69 -35.35 21.82
CA GLN A 388 -9.61 -34.38 21.63
C GLN A 388 -10.14 -32.98 21.28
N ALA A 389 -11.22 -32.89 20.50
CA ALA A 389 -11.87 -31.62 20.20
C ALA A 389 -12.43 -30.97 21.47
N LEU A 390 -13.11 -31.74 22.33
CA LEU A 390 -13.59 -31.26 23.63
C LEU A 390 -12.42 -30.85 24.55
N GLU A 391 -11.38 -31.67 24.65
CA GLU A 391 -10.17 -31.37 25.43
C GLU A 391 -9.49 -30.08 24.97
N SER A 392 -9.44 -29.81 23.66
CA SER A 392 -8.83 -28.61 23.11
C SER A 392 -9.54 -27.32 23.57
N HIS A 393 -10.87 -27.36 23.75
CA HIS A 393 -11.66 -26.21 24.22
C HIS A 393 -11.85 -26.17 25.74
N LEU A 394 -11.70 -27.31 26.42
CA LEU A 394 -11.94 -27.49 27.85
C LEU A 394 -10.67 -27.82 28.65
N GLY A 395 -9.48 -27.57 28.08
CA GLY A 395 -8.18 -27.80 28.71
C GLY A 395 -7.90 -26.92 29.95
N ALA A 396 -6.70 -27.07 30.53
CA ALA A 396 -6.39 -26.94 31.96
C ALA A 396 -6.56 -25.60 32.76
N PRO A 397 -7.26 -24.55 32.29
CA PRO A 397 -7.93 -23.62 33.23
C PRO A 397 -9.44 -23.88 33.37
N ALA A 398 -10.03 -24.61 32.42
CA ALA A 398 -11.46 -24.79 32.26
C ALA A 398 -12.11 -25.86 33.12
N ALA A 399 -11.31 -26.86 33.50
CA ALA A 399 -11.74 -27.99 34.29
C ALA A 399 -12.29 -27.56 35.66
N ALA A 400 -11.99 -26.34 36.11
CA ALA A 400 -12.49 -25.76 37.36
C ALA A 400 -13.99 -25.40 37.31
N ASP A 401 -14.53 -25.06 36.14
CA ASP A 401 -15.94 -24.67 35.96
C ASP A 401 -16.83 -25.83 35.49
N LEU A 402 -16.22 -27.00 35.23
CA LEU A 402 -16.93 -28.20 34.81
C LEU A 402 -17.42 -29.00 36.04
N PRO A 403 -18.49 -29.80 35.90
CA PRO A 403 -18.95 -30.66 36.98
C PRO A 403 -17.82 -31.55 37.51
N PRO A 404 -17.60 -31.64 38.83
CA PRO A 404 -16.54 -32.46 39.39
C PRO A 404 -16.76 -33.94 39.02
N GLY A 405 -15.73 -34.57 38.44
CA GLY A 405 -15.78 -35.98 38.00
C GLY A 405 -16.24 -36.19 36.56
N LEU A 406 -16.38 -35.14 35.75
CA LEU A 406 -16.71 -35.27 34.33
C LEU A 406 -15.52 -35.86 33.54
N ASP A 407 -15.66 -37.11 33.10
CA ASP A 407 -14.76 -37.73 32.14
C ASP A 407 -15.12 -37.28 30.72
N LEU A 408 -14.21 -36.53 30.08
CA LEU A 408 -14.38 -36.00 28.72
C LEU A 408 -14.50 -37.10 27.67
N ALA A 409 -13.84 -38.24 27.87
CA ALA A 409 -13.95 -39.38 26.96
C ALA A 409 -15.35 -40.01 27.05
N ALA A 410 -15.88 -40.14 28.27
CA ALA A 410 -17.24 -40.61 28.49
C ALA A 410 -18.28 -39.61 27.95
N ALA A 411 -18.05 -38.30 28.13
CA ALA A 411 -18.91 -37.25 27.61
C ALA A 411 -18.94 -37.26 26.07
N ALA A 412 -17.78 -37.37 25.42
CA ALA A 412 -17.68 -37.51 23.96
C ALA A 412 -18.47 -38.72 23.45
N ALA A 413 -18.31 -39.89 24.09
CA ALA A 413 -19.04 -41.10 23.71
C ALA A 413 -20.57 -40.98 23.86
N GLN A 414 -21.04 -40.20 24.85
CA GLN A 414 -22.48 -39.96 25.06
C GLN A 414 -23.06 -38.88 24.14
N ILE A 415 -22.25 -37.91 23.70
CA ILE A 415 -22.67 -36.86 22.76
C ILE A 415 -22.69 -37.39 21.31
N LEU A 416 -21.77 -38.29 20.96
CA LEU A 416 -21.59 -38.80 19.60
C LEU A 416 -22.89 -39.28 18.91
N PRO A 417 -23.82 -40.01 19.57
CA PRO A 417 -25.07 -40.45 18.95
C PRO A 417 -26.02 -39.32 18.54
N PHE A 418 -25.88 -38.13 19.13
CA PHE A 418 -26.67 -36.94 18.81
C PHE A 418 -26.08 -36.12 17.65
N LEU A 419 -24.86 -36.46 17.20
CA LEU A 419 -24.16 -35.77 16.12
C LEU A 419 -24.40 -36.49 14.78
N GLY A 420 -24.84 -35.73 13.78
CA GLY A 420 -24.79 -36.16 12.39
C GLY A 420 -23.38 -36.03 11.83
N VAL A 421 -23.07 -36.77 10.76
CA VAL A 421 -21.83 -36.60 10.00
C VAL A 421 -22.15 -35.91 8.68
N HIS A 422 -21.36 -34.90 8.34
CA HIS A 422 -21.45 -34.18 7.08
C HIS A 422 -20.09 -34.21 6.38
N GLU A 423 -20.06 -34.65 5.13
CA GLU A 423 -18.85 -34.74 4.32
C GLU A 423 -18.97 -33.74 3.17
N LEU A 424 -17.91 -32.95 2.97
CA LEU A 424 -17.82 -31.94 1.91
C LEU A 424 -16.66 -32.29 0.99
N SER A 425 -16.86 -32.09 -0.30
CA SER A 425 -15.78 -32.12 -1.29
C SER A 425 -15.02 -30.80 -1.33
N GLU A 426 -13.82 -30.80 -1.92
CA GLU A 426 -13.05 -29.57 -2.15
C GLU A 426 -13.88 -28.54 -2.93
N GLY A 427 -13.93 -27.29 -2.43
CA GLY A 427 -14.71 -26.19 -3.02
C GLY A 427 -16.20 -26.21 -2.69
N GLU A 428 -16.71 -27.27 -2.05
CA GLU A 428 -18.13 -27.37 -1.69
C GLU A 428 -18.49 -26.39 -0.56
N VAL A 429 -19.61 -25.69 -0.73
CA VAL A 429 -20.10 -24.69 0.23
C VAL A 429 -20.86 -25.39 1.36
N LEU A 430 -20.42 -25.17 2.60
CA LEU A 430 -21.08 -25.70 3.79
C LEU A 430 -22.40 -24.96 4.08
N PHE A 431 -22.37 -23.63 4.00
CA PHE A 431 -23.55 -22.76 4.07
C PHE A 431 -23.27 -21.40 3.44
N GLN A 432 -24.32 -20.77 2.92
CA GLN A 432 -24.31 -19.41 2.39
C GLN A 432 -24.82 -18.39 3.42
N ARG A 433 -24.39 -17.13 3.24
CA ARG A 433 -24.91 -16.02 4.05
C ARG A 433 -26.43 -15.88 3.84
N GLY A 434 -27.16 -15.75 4.94
CA GLY A 434 -28.63 -15.62 4.94
C GLY A 434 -29.41 -16.94 5.00
N GLU A 435 -28.74 -18.09 4.92
CA GLU A 435 -29.38 -19.39 5.16
C GLU A 435 -29.77 -19.57 6.65
N PRO A 436 -30.67 -20.51 7.00
CA PRO A 436 -31.02 -20.76 8.39
C PRO A 436 -29.82 -21.18 9.25
N GLY A 437 -29.66 -20.55 10.42
CA GLY A 437 -28.66 -20.91 11.42
C GLY A 437 -29.08 -22.06 12.33
N ASP A 438 -29.66 -23.15 11.82
CA ASP A 438 -30.28 -24.22 12.64
C ASP A 438 -29.30 -25.32 13.10
N ARG A 439 -28.03 -25.22 12.70
CA ARG A 439 -26.98 -26.24 12.91
C ARG A 439 -25.68 -25.64 13.44
N LEU A 440 -25.03 -26.39 14.32
CA LEU A 440 -23.65 -26.17 14.76
C LEU A 440 -22.75 -27.24 14.12
N TYR A 441 -21.56 -26.85 13.68
CA TYR A 441 -20.59 -27.78 13.08
C TYR A 441 -19.30 -27.83 13.88
N ILE A 442 -18.72 -29.03 13.99
CA ILE A 442 -17.38 -29.27 14.57
C ILE A 442 -16.55 -29.97 13.49
N ILE A 443 -15.40 -29.40 13.14
CA ILE A 443 -14.53 -29.98 12.10
C ILE A 443 -13.79 -31.21 12.66
N GLN A 444 -14.01 -32.38 12.06
CA GLN A 444 -13.30 -33.61 12.41
C GLN A 444 -11.99 -33.72 11.62
N SER A 445 -12.04 -33.48 10.31
CA SER A 445 -10.88 -33.48 9.41
C SER A 445 -11.09 -32.49 8.24
N GLY A 446 -9.99 -32.04 7.65
CA GLY A 446 -9.99 -31.03 6.58
C GLY A 446 -10.02 -29.58 7.08
N GLU A 447 -10.11 -28.64 6.14
CA GLU A 447 -10.06 -27.19 6.42
C GLU A 447 -11.23 -26.48 5.75
N VAL A 448 -11.92 -25.65 6.54
CA VAL A 448 -13.06 -24.86 6.10
C VAL A 448 -12.70 -23.38 6.12
N MET A 449 -12.83 -22.73 4.98
CA MET A 449 -12.64 -21.29 4.82
C MET A 449 -13.93 -20.54 5.10
N CYS A 450 -13.85 -19.45 5.85
CA CYS A 450 -14.97 -18.60 6.22
C CYS A 450 -14.71 -17.13 5.86
N GLU A 451 -15.73 -16.42 5.40
CA GLU A 451 -15.68 -14.97 5.22
C GLU A 451 -15.83 -14.25 6.57
N ALA A 452 -14.83 -13.46 6.98
CA ALA A 452 -14.93 -12.58 8.13
C ALA A 452 -15.53 -11.23 7.71
N LEU A 453 -16.68 -10.88 8.29
CA LEU A 453 -17.26 -9.55 8.15
C LEU A 453 -16.51 -8.54 9.01
N ARG A 454 -16.01 -7.46 8.40
CA ARG A 454 -15.63 -6.26 9.13
C ARG A 454 -16.87 -5.41 9.40
N PRO A 455 -17.03 -4.84 10.60
CA PRO A 455 -18.17 -3.99 10.94
C PRO A 455 -18.13 -2.57 10.34
N GLU A 456 -17.11 -2.19 9.55
CA GLU A 456 -16.97 -0.81 9.04
C GLU A 456 -17.33 -0.66 7.55
N PRO A 457 -17.92 0.49 7.13
CA PRO A 457 -18.24 0.76 5.74
C PRO A 457 -17.02 1.29 4.96
N GLY A 458 -16.59 0.57 3.92
CA GLY A 458 -15.57 1.00 2.97
C GLY A 458 -15.38 -0.02 1.84
N PRO A 459 -14.65 0.31 0.76
CA PRO A 459 -14.38 -0.64 -0.31
C PRO A 459 -13.41 -1.71 0.21
N GLN A 460 -13.92 -2.87 0.58
CA GLN A 460 -13.19 -3.88 1.36
C GLN A 460 -13.16 -5.23 0.64
N HIS A 461 -11.96 -5.78 0.53
CA HIS A 461 -11.78 -7.19 0.21
C HIS A 461 -12.20 -8.01 1.44
N PRO A 462 -13.06 -9.04 1.29
CA PRO A 462 -13.41 -9.92 2.41
C PRO A 462 -12.14 -10.54 2.98
N ARG A 463 -11.98 -10.49 4.31
CA ARG A 463 -10.92 -11.25 4.98
C ARG A 463 -11.41 -12.68 5.10
N PHE A 464 -10.58 -13.64 4.76
CA PHE A 464 -10.90 -15.06 4.91
C PHE A 464 -10.22 -15.60 6.15
N LEU A 465 -10.87 -16.52 6.85
CA LEU A 465 -10.33 -17.23 8.02
C LEU A 465 -10.42 -18.73 7.77
N GLU A 466 -9.33 -19.43 8.01
CA GLU A 466 -9.20 -20.86 7.73
C GLU A 466 -9.32 -21.66 9.04
N PHE A 467 -10.33 -22.50 9.15
CA PHE A 467 -10.61 -23.31 10.34
C PHE A 467 -10.25 -24.77 10.10
N GLY A 468 -9.40 -25.32 10.97
CA GLY A 468 -8.98 -26.73 10.92
C GLY A 468 -9.66 -27.63 11.96
N PRO A 469 -9.22 -28.89 12.09
CA PRO A 469 -9.80 -29.89 13.00
C PRO A 469 -9.93 -29.41 14.45
N GLY A 470 -11.08 -29.71 15.06
CA GLY A 470 -11.45 -29.28 16.41
C GLY A 470 -12.16 -27.92 16.46
N SER A 471 -12.17 -27.14 15.38
CA SER A 471 -12.85 -25.83 15.36
C SER A 471 -14.37 -25.95 15.31
N LEU A 472 -15.07 -25.00 15.95
CA LEU A 472 -16.52 -24.85 15.87
C LEU A 472 -16.89 -23.80 14.81
N LEU A 473 -17.94 -24.07 14.04
CA LEU A 473 -18.46 -23.18 13.02
C LEU A 473 -19.97 -22.97 13.18
N GLY A 474 -20.40 -21.71 13.01
CA GLY A 474 -21.81 -21.34 13.02
C GLY A 474 -22.44 -21.35 14.42
N ASP A 475 -21.63 -21.39 15.48
CA ASP A 475 -22.04 -21.35 16.87
C ASP A 475 -22.85 -20.11 17.22
N THR A 476 -22.40 -18.93 16.81
CA THR A 476 -23.06 -17.66 17.09
C THR A 476 -24.46 -17.62 16.48
N ASP A 477 -24.57 -17.94 15.19
CA ASP A 477 -25.86 -17.94 14.48
C ASP A 477 -26.82 -19.01 15.03
N PHE A 478 -26.27 -20.15 15.45
CA PHE A 478 -27.01 -21.25 16.05
C PHE A 478 -27.62 -20.90 17.40
N PHE A 479 -26.84 -20.34 18.33
CA PHE A 479 -27.36 -19.99 19.66
C PHE A 479 -28.26 -18.75 19.63
N LEU A 480 -28.03 -17.81 18.70
CA LEU A 480 -28.88 -16.63 18.51
C LEU A 480 -30.14 -16.90 17.67
N GLN A 481 -30.25 -18.09 17.06
CA GLN A 481 -31.38 -18.46 16.17
C GLN A 481 -31.59 -17.44 15.04
N GLN A 482 -30.49 -16.99 14.44
CA GLN A 482 -30.48 -16.01 13.35
C GLN A 482 -29.99 -16.62 12.02
N PRO A 483 -30.25 -15.98 10.87
CA PRO A 483 -29.67 -16.40 9.60
C PRO A 483 -28.13 -16.36 9.63
N ARG A 484 -27.49 -17.21 8.82
CA ARG A 484 -26.03 -17.32 8.70
C ARG A 484 -25.40 -15.97 8.41
N SER A 485 -24.45 -15.57 9.24
CA SER A 485 -23.80 -14.27 9.15
C SER A 485 -22.77 -14.21 8.01
N PHE A 486 -22.18 -15.34 7.64
CA PHE A 486 -21.10 -15.43 6.64
C PHE A 486 -21.23 -16.68 5.77
N LYS A 487 -20.41 -16.74 4.72
CA LYS A 487 -20.24 -17.91 3.84
C LYS A 487 -19.10 -18.80 4.35
N ALA A 488 -19.29 -20.12 4.31
CA ALA A 488 -18.26 -21.11 4.64
C ALA A 488 -18.15 -22.20 3.55
N TRP A 489 -16.94 -22.61 3.19
CA TRP A 489 -16.70 -23.66 2.18
C TRP A 489 -15.41 -24.43 2.46
N CYS A 490 -15.32 -25.66 1.94
CA CYS A 490 -14.15 -26.52 2.12
C CYS A 490 -13.02 -26.12 1.14
N SER A 491 -11.77 -25.93 1.63
CA SER A 491 -10.70 -25.28 0.84
C SER A 491 -9.66 -26.20 0.21
N THR A 492 -9.24 -27.29 0.88
CA THR A 492 -7.98 -27.99 0.55
C THR A 492 -8.08 -29.50 0.37
N ALA A 493 -9.09 -30.16 0.96
CA ALA A 493 -9.28 -31.63 0.91
C ALA A 493 -10.71 -31.98 1.35
N PRO A 494 -11.27 -33.19 1.09
CA PRO A 494 -12.59 -33.54 1.58
C PRO A 494 -12.68 -33.36 3.11
N CYS A 495 -13.62 -32.50 3.53
CA CYS A 495 -13.81 -32.13 4.93
C CYS A 495 -14.86 -33.04 5.56
N ARG A 496 -14.59 -33.56 6.76
CA ARG A 496 -15.59 -34.28 7.56
C ARG A 496 -15.94 -33.46 8.78
N LEU A 497 -17.23 -33.25 9.01
CA LEU A 497 -17.75 -32.43 10.10
C LEU A 497 -18.80 -33.18 10.90
N TRP A 498 -18.80 -33.00 12.21
CA TRP A 498 -19.95 -33.35 13.04
C TRP A 498 -20.96 -32.21 13.03
N THR A 499 -22.23 -32.55 12.90
CA THR A 499 -23.35 -31.60 12.84
C THR A 499 -24.27 -31.82 14.03
N LEU A 500 -24.51 -30.78 14.81
CA LEU A 500 -25.50 -30.76 15.88
C LEU A 500 -26.68 -29.87 15.47
N THR A 501 -27.89 -30.41 15.46
CA THR A 501 -29.12 -29.63 15.17
C THR A 501 -29.73 -29.08 16.46
N GLY A 502 -30.59 -28.07 16.35
CA GLY A 502 -31.32 -27.54 17.50
C GLY A 502 -32.15 -28.60 18.24
N GLY A 503 -32.80 -29.50 17.48
CA GLY A 503 -33.55 -30.63 18.05
C GLY A 503 -32.66 -31.65 18.77
N ALA A 504 -31.46 -31.93 18.24
CA ALA A 504 -30.50 -32.80 18.90
C ALA A 504 -29.99 -32.19 20.21
N LEU A 505 -29.72 -30.88 20.24
CA LEU A 505 -29.35 -30.18 21.47
C LEU A 505 -30.47 -30.21 22.52
N ALA A 506 -31.73 -30.03 22.11
CA ALA A 506 -32.88 -30.16 23.01
C ALA A 506 -32.99 -31.57 23.61
N ALA A 507 -32.77 -32.61 22.81
CA ALA A 507 -32.76 -34.00 23.29
C ALA A 507 -31.60 -34.27 24.27
N VAL A 508 -30.42 -33.67 24.06
CA VAL A 508 -29.30 -33.75 25.02
C VAL A 508 -29.65 -33.04 26.33
N LEU A 509 -30.28 -31.86 26.25
CA LEU A 509 -30.74 -31.12 27.44
C LEU A 509 -31.74 -31.93 28.28
N GLU A 510 -32.67 -32.65 27.64
CA GLU A 510 -33.66 -33.50 28.32
C GLU A 510 -33.06 -34.78 28.90
N SER A 511 -32.14 -35.43 28.18
CA SER A 511 -31.57 -36.73 28.58
C SER A 511 -30.44 -36.60 29.61
N SER A 512 -29.57 -35.59 29.46
CA SER A 512 -28.45 -35.35 30.38
C SER A 512 -28.05 -33.87 30.37
N PRO A 513 -28.60 -33.07 31.31
CA PRO A 513 -28.28 -31.65 31.43
C PRO A 513 -26.78 -31.36 31.57
N GLY A 514 -26.03 -32.27 32.20
CA GLY A 514 -24.58 -32.15 32.35
C GLY A 514 -23.83 -32.14 31.01
N LEU A 515 -24.26 -32.95 30.03
CA LEU A 515 -23.66 -32.96 28.69
C LEU A 515 -23.99 -31.70 27.90
N ALA A 516 -25.19 -31.16 28.08
CA ALA A 516 -25.57 -29.91 27.44
C ALA A 516 -24.69 -28.74 27.93
N VAL A 517 -24.35 -28.70 29.22
CA VAL A 517 -23.41 -27.72 29.79
C VAL A 517 -22.04 -27.84 29.13
N VAL A 518 -21.55 -29.05 28.85
CA VAL A 518 -20.28 -29.29 28.16
C VAL A 518 -20.30 -28.68 26.76
N ILE A 519 -21.35 -28.95 25.97
CA ILE A 519 -21.50 -28.41 24.60
C ILE A 519 -21.55 -26.87 24.64
N GLN A 520 -22.34 -26.30 25.55
CA GLN A 520 -22.46 -24.84 25.70
C GLN A 520 -21.14 -24.20 26.16
N ALA A 521 -20.40 -24.84 27.06
CA ALA A 521 -19.10 -24.35 27.52
C ALA A 521 -18.05 -24.35 26.39
N VAL A 522 -18.05 -25.38 25.54
CA VAL A 522 -17.18 -25.43 24.35
C VAL A 522 -17.53 -24.30 23.38
N ALA A 523 -18.81 -24.10 23.08
CA ALA A 523 -19.26 -23.02 22.21
C ALA A 523 -18.88 -21.63 22.77
N LEU A 524 -19.13 -21.39 24.05
CA LEU A 524 -18.77 -20.13 24.71
C LEU A 524 -17.26 -19.86 24.61
N ARG A 525 -16.42 -20.86 24.89
CA ARG A 525 -14.97 -20.70 24.78
C ARG A 525 -14.52 -20.46 23.35
N SER A 526 -15.08 -21.19 22.38
CA SER A 526 -14.80 -20.96 20.97
C SER A 526 -15.08 -19.50 20.57
N GLN A 527 -16.23 -18.95 20.98
CA GLN A 527 -16.60 -17.56 20.71
C GLN A 527 -15.65 -16.56 21.39
N CYS A 528 -15.34 -16.74 22.68
CA CYS A 528 -14.41 -15.87 23.39
C CYS A 528 -13.02 -15.88 22.72
N MET A 529 -12.58 -17.04 22.23
CA MET A 529 -11.32 -17.20 21.52
C MET A 529 -11.32 -16.54 20.14
N GLY A 530 -12.44 -16.61 19.41
CA GLY A 530 -12.65 -15.88 18.16
C GLY A 530 -12.63 -14.36 18.37
N ALA A 531 -13.39 -13.87 19.35
CA ALA A 531 -13.47 -12.44 19.68
C ALA A 531 -12.10 -11.84 20.03
N LEU A 532 -11.29 -12.55 20.82
CA LEU A 532 -9.93 -12.11 21.14
C LEU A 532 -9.01 -12.08 19.90
N HIS A 533 -9.20 -12.96 18.93
CA HIS A 533 -8.42 -12.96 17.68
C HIS A 533 -8.81 -11.78 16.79
N SER A 534 -10.11 -11.45 16.73
CA SER A 534 -10.61 -10.25 16.06
C SER A 534 -10.10 -8.96 16.72
N ALA A 535 -10.03 -8.92 18.06
CA ALA A 535 -9.49 -7.77 18.80
C ALA A 535 -7.99 -7.58 18.56
N ALA A 536 -7.19 -8.65 18.57
CA ALA A 536 -5.75 -8.60 18.29
C ALA A 536 -5.44 -8.15 16.84
N ALA A 537 -6.35 -8.38 15.90
CA ALA A 537 -6.24 -7.88 14.53
C ALA A 537 -6.55 -6.37 14.40
N LEU A 538 -7.09 -5.75 15.45
CA LEU A 538 -7.46 -4.33 15.50
C LEU A 538 -6.50 -3.50 16.36
N GLU A 539 -5.49 -4.10 16.98
CA GLU A 539 -4.55 -3.41 17.85
C GLU A 539 -3.36 -2.89 17.02
N PRO A 540 -3.29 -1.59 16.66
CA PRO A 540 -2.05 -1.01 16.19
C PRO A 540 -1.04 -1.11 17.34
N LEU A 541 0.17 -1.60 17.06
CA LEU A 541 1.26 -1.46 18.02
C LEU A 541 1.54 0.02 18.18
N HIS A 542 1.03 0.59 19.27
CA HIS A 542 1.60 1.79 19.85
C HIS A 542 2.97 1.41 20.39
N LEU A 543 3.99 1.59 19.56
CA LEU A 543 5.37 1.66 20.04
C LEU A 543 5.56 3.04 20.72
N PRO A 544 6.30 3.10 21.84
CA PRO A 544 6.53 4.33 22.59
C PRO A 544 7.30 5.40 21.81
#